data_AF-A0A962MU68-F1
#
_entry.id   AF-A0A962MU68-F1
#
_cell.length_a   1.000
_cell.length_b   1.000
_cell.length_c   1.000
_cell.angle_alpha   90.00
_cell.angle_beta   90.00
_cell.angle_gamma   90.00
#
_symmetry.space_group_name_H-M   'P 1'
#
loop_
_entity.id
_entity.type
_entity.pdbx_description
1 polymer ?
#
loop_
_entity_poly.entity_id
_entity_poly.type
_entity_poly.pdbx_seq_one_letter_code
_entity_poly.pdbx_strand_id
1 'polypeptide(L)'
;MSVFAKPPSSPAVWSLSVCLLFVQPAPANAGDADDRHAAVAALGELNGVALQCRYLNLVRRMKQAVVDHAPKERSFGLAFDQATNEAFLAFARNAGVCPTPVTLASQVDEGVARVAAAFTAQ
;
A
#
# COMPACT_ATOMS: atom_id res chain seq x y z
N MET A 1 -37.56 -37.26 -38.26
CA MET A 1 -37.71 -38.72 -38.18
C MET A 1 -37.42 -39.13 -36.75
N SER A 2 -38.34 -39.83 -36.10
CA SER A 2 -38.17 -40.31 -34.72
C SER A 2 -37.84 -41.80 -34.74
N VAL A 3 -36.72 -42.21 -34.15
CA VAL A 3 -36.57 -43.55 -33.55
C VAL A 3 -35.69 -43.44 -32.31
N PHE A 4 -36.13 -44.04 -31.21
CA PHE A 4 -35.43 -44.12 -29.93
C PHE A 4 -35.30 -45.61 -29.59
N ALA A 5 -34.10 -46.12 -29.28
CA ALA A 5 -33.86 -47.49 -28.83
C ALA A 5 -32.57 -47.58 -27.99
N LYS A 6 -32.49 -48.56 -27.07
CA LYS A 6 -31.65 -48.57 -25.84
C LYS A 6 -31.41 -50.04 -25.36
N PRO A 7 -30.40 -50.38 -24.49
CA PRO A 7 -28.99 -50.01 -24.39
C PRO A 7 -28.15 -51.27 -24.85
N PRO A 8 -27.39 -52.09 -24.05
CA PRO A 8 -26.70 -51.97 -22.73
C PRO A 8 -25.26 -51.36 -22.92
N SER A 9 -24.19 -51.54 -22.12
CA SER A 9 -23.86 -52.24 -20.85
C SER A 9 -22.71 -51.49 -20.13
N SER A 10 -22.63 -51.56 -18.80
CA SER A 10 -21.45 -51.11 -18.01
C SER A 10 -20.50 -52.28 -17.75
N PRO A 11 -19.18 -52.08 -17.56
CA PRO A 11 -18.66 -51.72 -16.23
C PRO A 11 -17.39 -50.81 -16.29
N ALA A 12 -16.54 -50.90 -15.25
CA ALA A 12 -15.22 -50.26 -15.09
C ALA A 12 -15.22 -48.80 -14.58
N VAL A 13 -15.50 -48.68 -13.29
CA VAL A 13 -15.08 -47.56 -12.42
C VAL A 13 -13.57 -47.32 -12.55
N TRP A 14 -13.17 -46.12 -12.96
CA TRP A 14 -11.80 -45.60 -12.81
C TRP A 14 -11.84 -44.20 -12.20
N SER A 15 -12.23 -44.12 -10.92
CA SER A 15 -12.12 -42.90 -10.12
C SER A 15 -10.65 -42.66 -9.73
N LEU A 16 -9.86 -42.15 -10.68
CA LEU A 16 -8.57 -41.53 -10.43
C LEU A 16 -8.77 -40.28 -9.57
N SER A 17 -8.77 -40.48 -8.25
CA SER A 17 -8.80 -39.40 -7.27
C SER A 17 -7.43 -38.72 -7.26
N VAL A 18 -7.25 -37.77 -8.19
CA VAL A 18 -6.13 -36.85 -8.16
C VAL A 18 -6.31 -35.94 -6.94
N CYS A 19 -5.57 -36.22 -5.87
CA CYS A 19 -5.41 -35.29 -4.76
C CYS A 19 -4.61 -34.07 -5.25
N LEU A 20 -5.33 -33.12 -5.87
CA LEU A 20 -4.89 -31.74 -6.00
C LEU A 20 -4.69 -31.19 -4.59
N LEU A 21 -3.45 -31.26 -4.11
CA LEU A 21 -2.99 -30.46 -2.98
C LEU A 21 -2.99 -29.00 -3.43
N PHE A 22 -4.15 -28.34 -3.29
CA PHE A 22 -4.27 -26.91 -3.44
C PHE A 22 -3.42 -26.24 -2.37
N VAL A 23 -2.22 -25.81 -2.76
CA VAL A 23 -1.46 -24.78 -2.03
C VAL A 23 -2.35 -23.53 -2.06
N GLN A 24 -3.07 -23.27 -0.97
CA GLN A 24 -3.87 -22.06 -0.85
C GLN A 24 -2.91 -20.88 -0.66
N PRO A 25 -3.01 -19.81 -1.47
CA PRO A 25 -2.38 -18.55 -1.10
C PRO A 25 -3.00 -18.06 0.21
N ALA A 26 -2.17 -17.62 1.14
CA ALA A 26 -2.65 -17.01 2.38
C ALA A 26 -3.51 -15.76 2.03
N PRO A 27 -4.61 -15.51 2.76
CA PRO A 27 -5.41 -14.32 2.55
C PRO A 27 -4.59 -13.08 2.94
N ALA A 28 -4.23 -12.25 1.97
CA ALA A 28 -3.84 -10.88 2.26
C ALA A 28 -5.10 -10.13 2.72
N ASN A 29 -5.14 -9.65 3.97
CA ASN A 29 -6.28 -8.87 4.42
C ASN A 29 -6.30 -7.54 3.64
N ALA A 30 -7.50 -7.14 3.18
CA ALA A 30 -7.67 -5.85 2.52
C ALA A 30 -7.30 -4.68 3.46
N GLY A 31 -7.61 -4.79 4.76
CA GLY A 31 -7.24 -3.79 5.78
C GLY A 31 -5.73 -3.53 5.82
N ASP A 32 -4.91 -4.57 5.83
CA ASP A 32 -3.44 -4.43 5.85
C ASP A 32 -2.92 -3.72 4.58
N ALA A 33 -3.62 -3.82 3.44
CA ALA A 33 -3.28 -3.09 2.22
C ALA A 33 -3.69 -1.61 2.28
N ASP A 34 -4.86 -1.30 2.83
CA ASP A 34 -5.34 0.06 3.01
C ASP A 34 -4.48 0.83 4.04
N ASP A 35 -4.13 0.19 5.17
CA ASP A 35 -3.27 0.76 6.22
C ASP A 35 -1.86 1.10 5.70
N ARG A 36 -1.29 0.26 4.82
CA ARG A 36 0.00 0.52 4.15
C ARG A 36 -0.06 1.75 3.25
N HIS A 37 -1.12 1.92 2.45
CA HIS A 37 -1.29 3.12 1.62
C HIS A 37 -1.54 4.37 2.47
N ALA A 38 -2.34 4.26 3.54
CA ALA A 38 -2.62 5.35 4.47
C ALA A 38 -1.35 5.85 5.19
N ALA A 39 -0.48 4.94 5.65
CA ALA A 39 0.79 5.29 6.27
C ALA A 39 1.71 6.06 5.30
N VAL A 40 1.78 5.64 4.03
CA VAL A 40 2.59 6.30 3.00
C VAL A 40 2.00 7.65 2.59
N ALA A 41 0.67 7.77 2.47
CA ALA A 41 -0.01 9.03 2.18
C ALA A 41 0.19 10.06 3.31
N ALA A 42 0.05 9.66 4.57
CA ALA A 42 0.28 10.54 5.72
C ALA A 42 1.74 11.05 5.79
N LEU A 43 2.72 10.25 5.37
CA LEU A 43 4.11 10.71 5.23
C LEU A 43 4.27 11.70 4.05
N GLY A 44 3.49 11.51 2.98
CA GLY A 44 3.38 12.47 1.88
C GLY A 44 2.82 13.82 2.32
N GLU A 45 1.79 13.85 3.15
CA GLU A 45 1.22 15.12 3.67
C GLU A 45 2.28 15.96 4.42
N LEU A 46 3.03 15.34 5.33
CA LEU A 46 4.15 15.96 6.04
C LEU A 46 5.23 16.46 5.07
N ASN A 47 5.47 15.73 3.98
CA ASN A 47 6.41 16.13 2.93
C ASN A 47 5.93 17.36 2.13
N GLY A 48 4.62 17.49 1.89
CA GLY A 48 4.04 18.71 1.31
C GLY A 48 4.26 19.94 2.19
N VAL A 49 4.06 19.81 3.51
CA VAL A 49 4.36 20.87 4.49
C VAL A 49 5.86 21.20 4.50
N ALA A 50 6.74 20.19 4.55
CA ALA A 50 8.19 20.39 4.57
C ALA A 50 8.73 21.08 3.31
N LEU A 51 8.14 20.79 2.14
CA LEU A 51 8.46 21.49 0.88
C LEU A 51 8.08 22.97 0.95
N GLN A 52 6.87 23.28 1.37
CA GLN A 52 6.37 24.66 1.48
C GLN A 52 7.20 25.48 2.50
N CYS A 53 7.66 24.84 3.57
CA CYS A 53 8.55 25.42 4.59
C CYS A 53 10.05 25.34 4.27
N ARG A 54 10.43 24.79 3.09
CA ARG A 54 11.81 24.64 2.61
C ARG A 54 12.73 23.82 3.52
N TYR A 55 12.18 22.91 4.34
CA TYR A 55 12.95 22.01 5.21
C TYR A 55 13.44 20.78 4.42
N LEU A 56 14.35 21.03 3.48
CA LEU A 56 14.78 20.04 2.48
C LEU A 56 15.50 18.82 3.07
N ASN A 57 16.02 18.90 4.30
CA ASN A 57 16.52 17.74 5.04
C ASN A 57 15.39 16.76 5.41
N LEU A 58 14.24 17.28 5.88
CA LEU A 58 13.07 16.48 6.23
C LEU A 58 12.41 15.90 4.97
N VAL A 59 12.33 16.67 3.88
CA VAL A 59 11.88 16.20 2.54
C VAL A 59 12.70 14.98 2.08
N ARG A 60 14.04 15.06 2.17
CA ARG A 60 14.91 13.93 1.81
C ARG A 60 14.67 12.72 2.72
N ARG A 61 14.54 12.92 4.04
CA ARG A 61 14.30 11.83 5.00
C ARG A 61 12.99 11.09 4.72
N MET A 62 11.90 11.81 4.44
CA MET A 62 10.60 11.19 4.14
C MET A 62 10.63 10.39 2.84
N LYS A 63 11.21 10.96 1.77
CA LYS A 63 11.40 10.23 0.51
C LYS A 63 12.26 8.98 0.67
N GLN A 64 13.34 9.07 1.46
CA GLN A 64 14.21 7.93 1.74
C GLN A 64 13.47 6.83 2.50
N ALA A 65 12.66 7.17 3.51
CA ALA A 65 11.88 6.19 4.26
C ALA A 65 10.86 5.42 3.40
N VAL A 66 10.24 6.06 2.40
CA VAL A 66 9.39 5.35 1.43
C VAL A 66 10.24 4.40 0.57
N VAL A 67 11.42 4.83 0.12
CA VAL A 67 12.35 4.00 -0.68
C VAL A 67 12.91 2.81 0.12
N ASP A 68 13.14 2.97 1.42
CA ASP A 68 13.75 1.96 2.30
C ASP A 68 12.74 0.93 2.81
N HIS A 69 11.46 1.28 2.94
CA HIS A 69 10.45 0.44 3.60
C HIS A 69 9.31 -0.02 2.70
N ALA A 70 8.87 0.78 1.72
CA ALA A 70 7.76 0.39 0.86
C ALA A 70 8.21 -0.56 -0.28
N PRO A 71 7.38 -1.54 -0.69
CA PRO A 71 7.58 -2.27 -1.93
C PRO A 71 7.74 -1.32 -3.12
N LYS A 72 8.53 -1.73 -4.13
CA LYS A 72 8.78 -0.95 -5.36
C LYS A 72 7.60 -0.99 -6.34
N GLU A 73 6.39 -0.93 -5.80
CA GLU A 73 5.13 -0.87 -6.53
C GLU A 73 4.76 0.59 -6.81
N ARG A 74 4.20 0.83 -7.99
CA ARG A 74 3.84 2.19 -8.44
C ARG A 74 2.80 2.85 -7.53
N SER A 75 1.91 2.07 -6.92
CA SER A 75 0.81 2.51 -6.06
C SER A 75 1.29 3.30 -4.84
N PHE A 76 2.29 2.79 -4.10
CA PHE A 76 2.83 3.48 -2.92
C PHE A 76 3.53 4.80 -3.29
N GLY A 77 4.31 4.81 -4.38
CA GLY A 77 4.92 6.04 -4.90
C GLY A 77 3.87 7.09 -5.29
N LEU A 78 2.80 6.68 -5.98
CA LEU A 78 1.67 7.55 -6.33
C LEU A 78 0.96 8.11 -5.09
N ALA A 79 0.70 7.28 -4.08
CA ALA A 79 0.06 7.72 -2.84
C ALA A 79 0.88 8.81 -2.10
N PHE A 80 2.20 8.62 -2.01
CA PHE A 80 3.11 9.61 -1.42
C PHE A 80 3.14 10.92 -2.23
N ASP A 81 3.26 10.84 -3.55
CA ASP A 81 3.38 12.00 -4.43
C ASP A 81 2.06 12.80 -4.52
N GLN A 82 0.91 12.12 -4.56
CA GLN A 82 -0.41 12.75 -4.54
C GLN A 82 -0.64 13.51 -3.24
N ALA A 83 -0.48 12.85 -2.08
CA ALA A 83 -0.63 13.47 -0.77
C ALA A 83 0.37 14.63 -0.55
N THR A 84 1.61 14.49 -1.04
CA THR A 84 2.61 15.58 -1.07
C THR A 84 2.09 16.80 -1.82
N ASN A 85 1.60 16.62 -3.04
CA ASN A 85 1.15 17.71 -3.88
C ASN A 85 -0.11 18.37 -3.31
N GLU A 86 -1.07 17.59 -2.81
CA GLU A 86 -2.28 18.09 -2.19
C GLU A 86 -2.00 18.91 -0.93
N ALA A 87 -1.16 18.41 -0.02
CA ALA A 87 -0.77 19.12 1.19
C ALA A 87 0.04 20.40 0.89
N PHE A 88 0.97 20.35 -0.07
CA PHE A 88 1.72 21.53 -0.52
C PHE A 88 0.77 22.64 -1.04
N LEU A 89 -0.15 22.28 -1.94
CA LEU A 89 -1.13 23.22 -2.49
C LEU A 89 -2.14 23.71 -1.44
N ALA A 90 -2.56 22.85 -0.50
CA ALA A 90 -3.46 23.23 0.59
C ALA A 90 -2.82 24.22 1.55
N PHE A 91 -1.57 23.97 1.96
CA PHE A 91 -0.82 24.88 2.82
C PHE A 91 -0.63 26.25 2.17
N ALA A 92 -0.28 26.28 0.88
CA ALA A 92 -0.14 27.52 0.11
C ALA A 92 -1.45 28.32 0.02
N ARG A 93 -2.60 27.66 -0.21
CA ARG A 93 -3.93 28.32 -0.21
C ARG A 93 -4.33 28.86 1.15
N ASN A 94 -4.02 28.14 2.23
CA ASN A 94 -4.46 28.47 3.58
C ASN A 94 -3.54 29.46 4.32
N ALA A 95 -2.49 29.97 3.65
CA ALA A 95 -1.45 30.82 4.24
C ALA A 95 -0.89 30.26 5.56
N GLY A 96 -0.62 28.95 5.59
CA GLY A 96 -0.21 28.23 6.79
C GLY A 96 1.06 28.81 7.43
N VAL A 97 1.11 28.82 8.76
CA VAL A 97 2.35 29.13 9.49
C VAL A 97 3.21 27.88 9.53
N CYS A 98 4.48 28.00 9.14
CA CYS A 98 5.40 26.87 9.17
C CYS A 98 5.62 26.37 10.60
N PRO A 99 5.41 25.07 10.88
CA PRO A 99 5.78 24.49 12.17
C PRO A 99 7.28 24.64 12.39
N THR A 100 7.73 24.66 13.64
CA THR A 100 9.18 24.73 13.91
C THR A 100 9.89 23.50 13.31
N PRO A 101 11.16 23.60 12.90
CA PRO A 101 11.90 22.46 12.37
C PRO A 101 11.94 21.25 13.34
N VAL A 102 11.94 21.50 14.65
CA VAL A 102 11.91 20.46 15.69
C VAL A 102 10.54 19.80 15.78
N THR A 103 9.46 20.58 15.72
CA THR A 103 8.08 20.07 15.72
C THR A 103 7.83 19.19 14.49
N LEU A 104 8.21 19.65 13.30
CA LEU A 104 8.02 18.87 12.09
C LEU A 104 8.95 17.65 12.04
N ALA A 105 10.17 17.75 12.58
CA ALA A 105 11.04 16.58 12.73
C ALA A 105 10.35 15.49 13.56
N SER A 106 9.81 15.80 14.75
CA SER A 106 9.10 14.80 15.57
C SER A 106 7.97 14.10 14.81
N GLN A 107 7.16 14.87 14.07
CA GLN A 107 6.06 14.32 13.25
C GLN A 107 6.57 13.43 12.11
N VAL A 108 7.70 13.79 11.50
CA VAL A 108 8.38 12.97 10.48
C VAL A 108 8.92 11.68 11.09
N ASP A 109 9.52 11.72 12.27
CA ASP A 109 10.07 10.54 12.95
C ASP A 109 8.96 9.52 13.27
N GLU A 110 7.82 9.98 13.77
CA GLU A 110 6.62 9.16 13.96
C GLU A 110 6.06 8.63 12.64
N GLY A 111 6.02 9.45 11.58
CA GLY A 111 5.53 9.06 10.26
C GLY A 111 6.40 7.99 9.60
N VAL A 112 7.72 8.12 9.71
CA VAL A 112 8.70 7.12 9.26
C VAL A 112 8.54 5.82 10.04
N ALA A 113 8.36 5.88 11.37
CA ALA A 113 8.10 4.70 12.19
C ALA A 113 6.79 3.99 11.80
N ARG A 114 5.71 4.73 11.50
CA ARG A 114 4.44 4.16 10.99
C ARG A 114 4.61 3.46 9.63
N VAL A 115 5.34 4.08 8.70
CA VAL A 115 5.65 3.46 7.40
C VAL A 115 6.48 2.18 7.58
N ALA A 116 7.54 2.21 8.39
CA ALA A 116 8.35 1.02 8.68
C ALA A 116 7.52 -0.12 9.31
N ALA A 117 6.64 0.19 10.26
CA ALA A 117 5.75 -0.78 10.90
C ALA A 117 4.77 -1.42 9.91
N ALA A 118 4.17 -0.63 9.03
CA ALA A 118 3.17 -1.10 8.05
C ALA A 118 3.74 -2.14 7.06
N PHE A 119 5.04 -2.11 6.78
CA PHE A 119 5.70 -3.04 5.85
C PHE A 119 6.57 -4.13 6.54
N THR A 120 6.72 -4.10 7.87
CA THR A 120 7.41 -5.16 8.63
C THR A 120 6.47 -6.24 9.19
N ALA A 121 5.15 -6.04 9.08
CA ALA A 121 4.12 -7.02 9.41
C ALA A 121 3.81 -7.99 8.22
N GLN A 122 4.82 -8.38 7.45
CA GLN A 122 4.72 -9.29 6.29
C GLN A 122 5.66 -10.49 6.45
#